data_AF-A0A7J0AFJ2-F1
#
_entry.id   AF-A0A7J0AFJ2-F1
#
_cell.length_a   1.000
_cell.length_b   1.000
_cell.length_c   1.000
_cell.angle_alpha   90.00
_cell.angle_beta   90.00
_cell.angle_gamma   90.00
#
_symmetry.space_group_name_H-M   'P 1'
#
loop_
_entity.id
_entity.type
_entity.pdbx_description
1 polymer ?
#
loop_
_entity_poly.entity_id
_entity_poly.type
_entity_poly.pdbx_seq_one_letter_code
_entity_poly.pdbx_strand_id
1 'polypeptide(L)'
;MNKKFICTVCGYVHEGNEAPEKCPLCGAPKSKFKELAEDATLEFVTEHQIGIAKEGTDEEMIKDLNTHFLGECTEVGMYLAMSRQADREGYPEVAEAFKRYAWEEAEHASKFAELLGDVVWDTKTNLEKRMAAEAGANADKMRIARRAKEMGLDAIHDTVHEMAKDEARHGQGFYGLFNRFFKK
;
A
#
# COMPACT_ATOMS: atom_id res chain seq x y z
N MET A 1 28.61 -24.67 23.76
CA MET A 1 27.90 -23.62 22.99
C MET A 1 26.47 -23.61 23.50
N ASN A 2 25.96 -22.43 23.88
CA ASN A 2 24.57 -22.30 24.28
C ASN A 2 23.69 -22.40 23.03
N LYS A 3 22.70 -23.28 23.05
CA LYS A 3 21.73 -23.45 21.96
C LYS A 3 20.69 -22.34 22.05
N LYS A 4 20.04 -22.04 20.92
CA LYS A 4 18.90 -21.12 20.86
C LYS A 4 17.63 -21.92 20.62
N PHE A 5 16.59 -21.63 21.38
CA PHE A 5 15.27 -22.26 21.23
C PHE A 5 14.23 -21.17 21.03
N ILE A 6 13.47 -21.25 19.93
CA ILE A 6 12.37 -20.32 19.65
C ILE A 6 11.03 -20.93 20.04
N CYS A 7 10.21 -20.17 20.75
CA CYS A 7 8.82 -20.51 20.99
C CYS A 7 8.03 -20.32 19.68
N THR A 8 7.47 -21.39 19.12
CA THR A 8 6.68 -21.36 17.88
C THR A 8 5.31 -20.71 18.01
N VAL A 9 4.93 -20.30 19.23
CA VAL A 9 3.66 -19.60 19.49
C VAL A 9 3.83 -18.08 19.47
N CYS A 10 4.93 -17.56 20.04
CA CYS A 10 5.12 -16.11 20.22
C CYS A 10 6.46 -15.56 19.74
N GLY A 11 7.37 -16.42 19.28
CA GLY A 11 8.69 -16.01 18.79
C GLY A 11 9.74 -15.75 19.87
N TYR A 12 9.44 -15.93 21.17
CA TYR A 12 10.44 -15.79 22.25
C TYR A 12 11.65 -16.71 22.00
N VAL A 13 12.86 -16.14 22.03
CA VAL A 13 14.10 -16.89 21.88
C VAL A 13 14.76 -17.06 23.25
N HIS A 14 14.97 -18.31 23.65
CA HIS A 14 15.72 -18.69 24.84
C HIS A 14 17.13 -19.15 24.46
N GLU A 15 18.15 -18.62 25.15
CA GLU A 15 19.53 -19.11 25.04
C GLU A 15 19.86 -19.99 26.25
N GLY A 16 20.24 -21.24 26.02
CA GLY A 16 20.51 -22.20 27.08
C GLY A 16 20.89 -23.57 26.54
N ASN A 17 21.11 -24.54 27.44
CA ASN A 17 21.37 -25.92 27.02
C ASN A 17 20.08 -26.63 26.56
N GLU A 18 18.92 -26.22 27.10
CA GLU A 18 17.62 -26.79 26.79
C GLU A 18 16.53 -25.70 26.74
N ALA A 19 15.43 -25.98 26.06
CA ALA A 19 14.23 -25.14 26.11
C ALA A 19 13.60 -25.11 27.52
N PRO A 20 13.01 -23.98 27.96
CA PRO A 20 12.37 -23.88 29.27
C PRO A 20 11.06 -24.70 29.31
N GLU A 21 10.67 -25.15 30.51
CA GLU A 21 9.41 -25.91 30.71
C GLU A 21 8.16 -25.14 30.27
N LYS A 22 8.17 -23.82 30.49
CA LYS A 22 7.16 -22.88 30.00
C LYS A 22 7.82 -21.65 29.42
N CYS A 23 7.27 -21.17 28.31
CA CYS A 23 7.65 -19.89 27.74
C CYS A 23 7.38 -18.76 28.76
N PRO A 24 8.36 -17.92 29.09
CA PRO A 24 8.17 -16.82 30.04
C PRO A 24 7.29 -15.69 29.50
N LEU A 25 7.06 -15.61 28.18
CA LEU A 25 6.19 -14.60 27.58
C LEU A 25 4.74 -15.06 27.45
N CYS A 26 4.48 -16.18 26.77
CA CYS A 26 3.12 -16.63 26.47
C CYS A 26 2.66 -17.85 27.30
N GLY A 27 3.52 -18.43 28.13
CA GLY A 27 3.19 -19.61 28.94
C GLY A 27 3.12 -20.93 28.17
N ALA A 28 3.38 -20.95 26.86
CA ALA A 28 3.38 -22.16 26.04
C ALA A 28 4.35 -23.22 26.59
N PRO A 29 4.00 -24.52 26.52
CA PRO A 29 4.85 -25.59 27.07
C PRO A 29 6.14 -25.78 26.27
N LYS A 30 7.14 -26.46 26.86
CA LYS A 30 8.42 -26.83 26.24
C LYS A 30 8.28 -27.46 24.85
N SER A 31 7.22 -28.23 24.61
CA SER A 31 6.92 -28.87 23.30
C SER A 31 6.66 -27.88 22.16
N LYS A 32 6.42 -26.60 22.48
CA LYS A 32 6.31 -25.52 21.50
C LYS A 32 7.62 -24.78 21.25
N PHE A 33 8.76 -25.29 21.75
CA PHE A 33 10.06 -24.77 21.39
C PHE A 33 10.71 -25.58 20.27
N LYS A 34 11.29 -24.89 19.29
CA LYS A 34 12.13 -25.47 18.25
C LYS A 34 13.56 -24.97 18.45
N GLU A 35 14.55 -25.86 18.38
CA GLU A 35 15.96 -25.45 18.35
C GLU A 35 16.23 -24.69 17.05
N LEU A 36 16.80 -23.50 17.14
CA LEU A 36 17.22 -22.69 16.00
C LEU A 36 18.62 -23.14 15.59
N ALA A 37 18.73 -23.69 14.38
CA ALA A 37 20.03 -23.93 13.76
C ALA A 37 20.67 -22.57 13.36
N GLU A 38 21.98 -22.45 13.53
CA GLU A 38 22.72 -21.20 13.24
C GLU A 38 22.68 -20.82 11.74
N ASP A 39 22.41 -21.77 10.86
CA ASP A 39 22.33 -21.65 9.40
C ASP A 39 20.91 -21.84 8.84
N ALA A 40 19.89 -21.82 9.69
CA ALA A 40 18.51 -22.02 9.26
C ALA A 40 18.09 -20.96 8.22
N THR A 41 17.71 -21.41 7.03
CA THR A 41 17.05 -20.56 6.03
C THR A 41 15.66 -20.19 6.51
N LEU A 42 15.23 -18.96 6.24
CA LEU A 42 13.86 -18.52 6.53
C LEU A 42 12.88 -19.31 5.65
N GLU A 43 11.89 -19.92 6.28
CA GLU A 43 10.81 -20.66 5.62
C GLU A 43 9.47 -20.05 6.07
N PHE A 44 8.71 -19.53 5.12
CA PHE A 44 7.37 -19.01 5.34
C PHE A 44 6.35 -20.01 4.79
N VAL A 45 5.42 -20.45 5.64
CA VAL A 45 4.44 -21.50 5.30
C VAL A 45 3.35 -20.99 4.35
N THR A 46 3.06 -19.69 4.40
CA THR A 46 2.08 -19.04 3.55
C THR A 46 2.42 -17.56 3.40
N GLU A 47 2.00 -16.97 2.28
CA GLU A 47 2.20 -15.56 1.95
C GLU A 47 0.94 -15.02 1.28
N HIS A 48 0.79 -13.69 1.27
CA HIS A 48 -0.24 -13.04 0.46
C HIS A 48 0.03 -13.31 -1.03
N GLN A 49 -1.02 -13.68 -1.76
CA GLN A 49 -0.94 -13.97 -3.18
C GLN A 49 -1.62 -12.86 -3.97
N ILE A 50 -0.82 -12.07 -4.68
CA ILE A 50 -1.31 -11.04 -5.59
C ILE A 50 -1.93 -11.71 -6.81
N GLY A 51 -3.15 -11.32 -7.16
CA GLY A 51 -3.86 -11.81 -8.34
C GLY A 51 -4.60 -13.12 -8.12
N ILE A 52 -4.82 -13.56 -6.87
CA ILE A 52 -5.49 -14.83 -6.59
C ILE A 52 -6.88 -14.94 -7.23
N ALA A 53 -7.58 -13.82 -7.46
CA ALA A 53 -8.88 -13.84 -8.10
C ALA A 53 -8.80 -14.34 -9.55
N LYS A 54 -7.65 -14.20 -10.23
CA LYS A 54 -7.46 -14.70 -11.61
C LYS A 54 -7.48 -16.23 -11.69
N GLU A 55 -7.35 -16.91 -10.57
CA GLU A 55 -7.36 -18.37 -10.48
C GLU A 55 -8.69 -18.84 -9.85
N GLY A 56 -9.53 -19.50 -10.64
CA GLY A 56 -10.70 -20.20 -10.12
C GLY A 56 -11.91 -19.33 -9.77
N THR A 57 -11.94 -18.05 -10.18
CA THR A 57 -13.17 -17.23 -10.16
C THR A 57 -13.73 -17.03 -11.58
N ASP A 58 -15.02 -16.72 -11.67
CA ASP A 58 -15.69 -16.43 -12.93
C ASP A 58 -15.59 -14.94 -13.32
N GLU A 59 -15.97 -14.62 -14.56
CA GLU A 59 -15.91 -13.26 -15.08
C GLU A 59 -16.79 -12.27 -14.31
N GLU A 60 -17.90 -12.75 -13.74
CA GLU A 60 -18.81 -11.91 -12.94
C GLU A 60 -18.14 -11.51 -11.62
N MET A 61 -17.48 -12.44 -10.94
CA MET A 61 -16.70 -12.13 -9.73
C MET A 61 -15.57 -11.14 -10.01
N ILE A 62 -14.80 -11.32 -11.09
CA ILE A 62 -13.74 -10.36 -11.46
C ILE A 62 -14.32 -8.97 -11.73
N LYS A 63 -15.49 -8.90 -12.37
CA LYS A 63 -16.18 -7.63 -12.65
C LYS A 63 -16.67 -6.97 -11.37
N ASP A 64 -17.22 -7.73 -10.43
CA ASP A 64 -17.67 -7.21 -9.14
C ASP A 64 -16.49 -6.65 -8.34
N LEU A 65 -15.38 -7.41 -8.25
CA LEU A 65 -14.16 -6.96 -7.58
C LEU A 65 -13.60 -5.67 -8.21
N ASN A 66 -13.57 -5.57 -9.55
CA ASN A 66 -13.14 -4.35 -10.23
C ASN A 66 -14.07 -3.17 -9.97
N THR A 67 -15.39 -3.41 -9.96
CA THR A 67 -16.41 -2.38 -9.71
C THR A 67 -16.24 -1.82 -8.30
N HIS A 68 -16.03 -2.69 -7.31
CA HIS A 68 -15.74 -2.27 -5.95
C HIS A 68 -14.40 -1.57 -5.83
N PHE A 69 -13.31 -2.06 -6.43
CA PHE A 69 -12.02 -1.36 -6.45
C PHE A 69 -12.15 0.09 -6.93
N LEU A 70 -12.89 0.32 -8.03
CA LEU A 70 -13.16 1.65 -8.56
C LEU A 70 -14.03 2.50 -7.63
N GLY A 71 -15.06 1.89 -7.02
CA GLY A 71 -15.92 2.53 -6.03
C GLY A 71 -15.10 3.03 -4.83
N GLU A 72 -14.35 2.14 -4.19
CA GLU A 72 -13.51 2.46 -3.03
C GLU A 72 -12.48 3.55 -3.36
N CYS A 73 -11.77 3.46 -4.50
CA CYS A 73 -10.85 4.51 -4.95
C CYS A 73 -11.53 5.88 -5.10
N THR A 74 -12.79 5.89 -5.55
CA THR A 74 -13.57 7.11 -5.71
C THR A 74 -13.98 7.68 -4.35
N GLU A 75 -14.39 6.83 -3.41
CA GLU A 75 -14.76 7.23 -2.06
C GLU A 75 -13.59 7.85 -1.30
N VAL A 76 -12.37 7.34 -1.44
CA VAL A 76 -11.16 7.96 -0.88
C VAL A 76 -11.06 9.43 -1.29
N GLY A 77 -11.16 9.71 -2.59
CA GLY A 77 -11.10 11.07 -3.12
C GLY A 77 -12.26 11.95 -2.64
N MET A 78 -13.48 11.39 -2.61
CA MET A 78 -14.69 12.08 -2.14
C MET A 78 -14.58 12.45 -0.66
N TYR A 79 -14.24 11.51 0.21
CA TYR A 79 -14.14 11.75 1.65
C TYR A 79 -13.02 12.74 1.99
N LEU A 80 -11.86 12.69 1.32
CA LEU A 80 -10.82 13.71 1.52
C LEU A 80 -11.29 15.12 1.06
N ALA A 81 -12.07 15.20 -0.02
CA ALA A 81 -12.65 16.47 -0.45
C ALA A 81 -13.72 17.00 0.52
N MET A 82 -14.61 16.11 1.01
CA MET A 82 -15.63 16.42 2.01
C MET A 82 -15.00 16.85 3.34
N SER A 83 -13.91 16.20 3.74
CA SER A 83 -13.13 16.58 4.92
C SER A 83 -12.63 18.03 4.82
N ARG A 84 -12.02 18.39 3.69
CA ARG A 84 -11.55 19.77 3.43
C ARG A 84 -12.69 20.78 3.46
N GLN A 85 -13.89 20.38 3.04
CA GLN A 85 -15.07 21.25 3.11
C GLN A 85 -15.54 21.44 4.56
N ALA A 86 -15.62 20.35 5.33
CA ALA A 86 -15.98 20.41 6.75
C ALA A 86 -15.02 21.31 7.55
N ASP A 87 -13.70 21.22 7.30
CA ASP A 87 -12.70 22.10 7.91
C ASP A 87 -12.97 23.59 7.59
N ARG A 88 -13.34 23.93 6.35
CA ARG A 88 -13.65 25.32 5.93
C ARG A 88 -14.93 25.85 6.56
N GLU A 89 -15.88 24.98 6.85
CA GLU A 89 -17.15 25.30 7.50
C GLU A 89 -17.04 25.35 9.03
N GLY A 90 -15.88 24.98 9.59
CA GLY A 90 -15.60 25.03 11.03
C GLY A 90 -16.03 23.78 11.79
N TYR A 91 -16.11 22.62 11.12
CA TYR A 91 -16.45 21.32 11.72
C TYR A 91 -15.25 20.35 11.72
N PRO A 92 -14.21 20.61 12.55
CA PRO A 92 -12.99 19.80 12.53
C PRO A 92 -13.22 18.34 12.92
N GLU A 93 -14.13 18.02 13.84
CA GLU A 93 -14.43 16.63 14.22
C GLU A 93 -15.06 15.85 13.07
N VAL A 94 -15.89 16.50 12.25
CA VAL A 94 -16.47 15.91 11.04
C VAL A 94 -15.40 15.71 9.97
N ALA A 95 -14.49 16.68 9.83
CA ALA A 95 -13.37 16.59 8.91
C ALA A 95 -12.44 15.40 9.24
N GLU A 96 -12.14 15.20 10.53
CA GLU A 96 -11.34 14.06 10.99
C GLU A 96 -12.05 12.72 10.79
N ALA A 97 -13.37 12.66 10.99
CA ALA A 97 -14.14 11.47 10.67
C ALA A 97 -14.01 11.09 9.18
N PHE A 98 -14.19 12.06 8.27
CA PHE A 98 -14.02 11.83 6.84
C PHE A 98 -12.58 11.39 6.47
N LYS A 99 -11.53 11.98 7.08
CA LYS A 99 -10.14 11.54 6.83
C LYS A 99 -9.92 10.09 7.27
N ARG A 100 -10.48 9.69 8.42
CA ARG A 100 -10.38 8.32 8.91
C ARG A 100 -11.07 7.35 7.95
N TYR A 101 -12.30 7.64 7.55
CA TYR A 101 -13.03 6.78 6.62
C TYR A 101 -12.36 6.69 5.25
N ALA A 102 -11.78 7.79 4.75
CA ALA A 102 -10.97 7.74 3.54
C ALA A 102 -9.79 6.75 3.64
N TRP A 103 -9.16 6.60 4.81
CA TRP A 103 -8.10 5.61 5.01
C TRP A 103 -8.64 4.18 5.14
N GLU A 104 -9.86 4.00 5.67
CA GLU A 104 -10.55 2.72 5.70
C GLU A 104 -10.92 2.27 4.27
N GLU A 105 -11.44 3.16 3.43
CA GLU A 105 -11.72 2.82 2.02
C GLU A 105 -10.44 2.63 1.19
N ALA A 106 -9.35 3.33 1.51
CA ALA A 106 -8.05 3.07 0.89
C ALA A 106 -7.54 1.66 1.21
N GLU A 107 -7.79 1.16 2.43
CA GLU A 107 -7.49 -0.21 2.83
C GLU A 107 -8.39 -1.22 2.10
N HIS A 108 -9.67 -0.92 1.90
CA HIS A 108 -10.58 -1.75 1.08
C HIS A 108 -10.12 -1.82 -0.38
N ALA A 109 -9.85 -0.66 -0.99
CA ALA A 109 -9.32 -0.57 -2.36
C ALA A 109 -8.02 -1.37 -2.52
N SER A 110 -7.11 -1.30 -1.54
CA SER A 110 -5.84 -2.03 -1.57
C SER A 110 -6.05 -3.55 -1.58
N LYS A 111 -6.99 -4.06 -0.77
CA LYS A 111 -7.34 -5.49 -0.77
C LYS A 111 -7.93 -5.95 -2.09
N PHE A 112 -8.83 -5.18 -2.70
CA PHE A 112 -9.34 -5.50 -4.03
C PHE A 112 -8.23 -5.49 -5.09
N ALA A 113 -7.33 -4.51 -5.04
CA ALA A 113 -6.18 -4.43 -5.94
C ALA A 113 -5.25 -5.64 -5.80
N GLU A 114 -4.97 -6.11 -4.58
CA GLU A 114 -4.20 -7.32 -4.31
C GLU A 114 -4.88 -8.57 -4.85
N LEU A 115 -6.20 -8.74 -4.61
CA LEU A 115 -6.95 -9.88 -5.13
C LEU A 115 -6.94 -9.94 -6.65
N LEU A 116 -7.10 -8.81 -7.32
CA LEU A 116 -7.11 -8.68 -8.79
C LEU A 116 -5.70 -8.78 -9.40
N GLY A 117 -4.70 -8.17 -8.76
CA GLY A 117 -3.33 -8.13 -9.24
C GLY A 117 -3.16 -7.42 -10.59
N ASP A 118 -4.04 -6.46 -10.91
CA ASP A 118 -4.02 -5.70 -12.16
C ASP A 118 -3.23 -4.40 -12.06
N VAL A 119 -3.06 -3.87 -10.84
CA VAL A 119 -2.42 -2.58 -10.58
C VAL A 119 -1.31 -2.66 -9.52
N VAL A 120 -0.98 -3.86 -9.05
CA VAL A 120 0.06 -4.14 -8.04
C VAL A 120 0.86 -5.38 -8.44
N TRP A 121 2.18 -5.30 -8.28
CA TRP A 121 3.16 -6.31 -8.67
C TRP A 121 4.31 -6.36 -7.64
N ASP A 122 5.47 -6.92 -8.02
CA ASP A 122 6.69 -6.77 -7.23
C ASP A 122 7.16 -5.30 -7.15
N THR A 123 7.93 -4.97 -6.11
CA THR A 123 8.34 -3.60 -5.82
C THR A 123 9.12 -2.94 -6.97
N LYS A 124 9.95 -3.70 -7.69
CA LYS A 124 10.72 -3.16 -8.81
C LYS A 124 9.78 -2.75 -9.94
N THR A 125 8.87 -3.64 -10.34
CA THR A 125 7.86 -3.39 -11.36
C THR A 125 6.92 -2.24 -10.98
N ASN A 126 6.52 -2.15 -9.70
CA ASN A 126 5.69 -1.06 -9.20
C ASN A 126 6.38 0.30 -9.39
N LEU A 127 7.66 0.43 -9.02
CA LEU A 127 8.41 1.67 -9.20
C LEU A 127 8.58 2.04 -10.67
N GLU A 128 8.89 1.07 -11.55
CA GLU A 128 9.00 1.29 -13.00
C GLU A 128 7.70 1.80 -13.62
N LYS A 129 6.59 1.13 -13.32
CA LYS A 129 5.29 1.52 -13.87
C LYS A 129 4.82 2.87 -13.32
N ARG A 130 5.00 3.12 -12.01
CA ARG A 130 4.59 4.39 -11.41
C ARG A 130 5.42 5.56 -11.92
N MET A 131 6.74 5.46 -12.04
CA MET A 131 7.53 6.58 -12.59
C MET A 131 7.13 6.95 -14.02
N ALA A 132 6.81 5.95 -14.86
CA ALA A 132 6.33 6.17 -16.22
C ALA A 132 4.92 6.79 -16.24
N ALA A 133 4.03 6.30 -15.36
CA ALA A 133 2.69 6.85 -15.20
C ALA A 133 2.74 8.32 -14.75
N GLU A 134 3.61 8.68 -13.81
CA GLU A 134 3.79 10.06 -13.35
C GLU A 134 4.27 10.99 -14.48
N ALA A 135 5.19 10.52 -15.34
CA ALA A 135 5.64 11.29 -16.50
C ALA A 135 4.49 11.55 -17.51
N GLY A 136 3.65 10.55 -17.75
CA GLY A 136 2.45 10.69 -18.58
C GLY A 136 1.41 11.66 -17.97
N ALA A 137 1.13 11.50 -16.68
CA ALA A 137 0.19 12.36 -15.93
C ALA A 137 0.67 13.81 -15.85
N ASN A 138 1.98 14.04 -15.67
CA ASN A 138 2.59 15.37 -15.75
C ASN A 138 2.28 16.06 -17.08
N ALA A 139 2.51 15.36 -18.20
CA ALA A 139 2.30 15.91 -19.53
C ALA A 139 0.81 16.22 -19.78
N ASP A 140 -0.10 15.33 -19.39
CA ASP A 140 -1.53 15.54 -19.57
C ASP A 140 -2.09 16.67 -18.67
N LYS A 141 -1.66 16.73 -17.41
CA LYS A 141 -2.01 17.85 -16.51
C LYS A 141 -1.52 19.18 -17.06
N MET A 142 -0.31 19.25 -17.64
CA MET A 142 0.16 20.46 -18.33
C MET A 142 -0.70 20.82 -19.54
N ARG A 143 -1.19 19.84 -20.31
CA ARG A 143 -2.13 20.10 -21.42
C ARG A 143 -3.44 20.70 -20.89
N ILE A 144 -3.98 20.17 -19.79
CA ILE A 144 -5.20 20.69 -19.16
C ILE A 144 -4.97 22.12 -18.64
N ALA A 145 -3.86 22.37 -17.95
CA ALA A 145 -3.53 23.70 -17.43
C ALA A 145 -3.43 24.73 -18.56
N ARG A 146 -2.73 24.42 -19.66
CA ARG A 146 -2.64 25.31 -20.84
C ARG A 146 -4.01 25.64 -21.40
N ARG A 147 -4.87 24.63 -21.59
CA ARG A 147 -6.24 24.83 -22.07
C ARG A 147 -7.05 25.72 -21.11
N ALA A 148 -6.92 25.52 -19.80
CA ALA A 148 -7.58 26.36 -18.81
C ALA A 148 -7.11 27.82 -18.93
N LYS A 149 -5.81 28.05 -19.18
CA LYS A 149 -5.27 29.40 -19.38
C LYS A 149 -5.79 30.06 -20.66
N GLU A 150 -5.87 29.32 -21.76
CA GLU A 150 -6.44 29.80 -23.03
C GLU A 150 -7.90 30.23 -22.88
N MET A 151 -8.64 29.60 -21.97
CA MET A 151 -10.04 29.91 -21.66
C MET A 151 -10.20 30.99 -20.57
N GLY A 152 -9.12 31.54 -20.00
CA GLY A 152 -9.18 32.50 -18.90
C GLY A 152 -9.63 31.91 -17.55
N LEU A 153 -9.51 30.59 -17.37
CA LEU A 153 -9.92 29.88 -16.16
C LEU A 153 -8.75 29.75 -15.17
N ASP A 154 -8.31 30.87 -14.61
CA ASP A 154 -7.07 30.96 -13.83
C ASP A 154 -7.03 30.01 -12.61
N ALA A 155 -8.12 29.89 -11.85
CA ALA A 155 -8.17 28.99 -10.69
C ALA A 155 -7.94 27.50 -11.07
N ILE A 156 -8.43 27.08 -12.24
CA ILE A 156 -8.24 25.73 -12.76
C ILE A 156 -6.80 25.57 -13.25
N HIS A 157 -6.29 26.55 -14.02
CA HIS A 157 -4.90 26.54 -14.47
C HIS A 157 -3.94 26.41 -13.29
N ASP A 158 -4.06 27.27 -12.29
CA ASP A 158 -3.10 27.34 -11.18
C ASP A 158 -3.09 26.02 -10.38
N THR A 159 -4.27 25.48 -10.10
CA THR A 159 -4.40 24.21 -9.38
C THR A 159 -3.81 23.04 -10.16
N VAL A 160 -4.19 22.89 -11.43
CA VAL A 160 -3.77 21.73 -12.24
C VAL A 160 -2.30 21.83 -12.64
N HIS A 161 -1.79 23.05 -12.87
CA HIS A 161 -0.37 23.28 -13.12
C HIS A 161 0.48 22.88 -11.91
N GLU A 162 0.06 23.23 -10.69
CA GLU A 162 0.77 22.78 -9.49
C GLU A 162 0.73 21.25 -9.36
N MET A 163 -0.43 20.63 -9.59
CA MET A 163 -0.53 19.17 -9.63
C MET A 163 0.38 18.53 -10.70
N ALA A 164 0.66 19.20 -11.82
CA ALA A 164 1.61 18.69 -12.80
C ALA A 164 3.04 18.67 -12.23
N LYS A 165 3.45 19.72 -11.51
CA LYS A 165 4.77 19.75 -10.84
C LYS A 165 4.89 18.67 -9.78
N ASP A 166 3.80 18.38 -9.06
CA ASP A 166 3.74 17.26 -8.13
C ASP A 166 4.03 15.93 -8.82
N GLU A 167 3.47 15.65 -10.00
CA GLU A 167 3.77 14.40 -10.71
C GLU A 167 5.24 14.33 -11.15
N ALA A 168 5.85 15.46 -11.52
CA ALA A 168 7.29 15.48 -11.77
C ALA A 168 8.08 15.12 -10.50
N ARG A 169 7.70 15.67 -9.34
CA ARG A 169 8.31 15.36 -8.04
C ARG A 169 8.11 13.88 -7.67
N HIS A 170 6.90 13.34 -7.84
CA HIS A 170 6.59 11.93 -7.59
C HIS A 170 7.41 11.00 -8.49
N GLY A 171 7.44 11.27 -9.80
CA GLY A 171 8.21 10.51 -10.78
C GLY A 171 9.71 10.51 -10.48
N GLN A 172 10.28 11.66 -10.10
CA GLN A 172 11.68 11.73 -9.66
C GLN A 172 11.92 10.95 -8.36
N GLY A 173 10.98 10.98 -7.42
CA GLY A 173 11.03 10.16 -6.21
C GLY A 173 11.09 8.67 -6.51
N PHE A 174 10.18 8.16 -7.35
CA PHE A 174 10.18 6.77 -7.78
C PHE A 174 11.44 6.40 -8.58
N TYR A 175 11.90 7.28 -9.47
CA TYR A 175 13.14 7.08 -10.22
C TYR A 175 14.37 6.97 -9.30
N GLY A 176 14.47 7.84 -8.29
CA GLY A 176 15.54 7.81 -7.30
C GLY A 176 15.54 6.51 -6.49
N LEU A 177 14.38 6.08 -6.02
CA LEU A 177 14.22 4.80 -5.29
C LEU A 177 14.56 3.60 -6.17
N PHE A 178 14.09 3.61 -7.41
CA PHE A 178 14.40 2.55 -8.37
C PHE A 178 15.90 2.43 -8.61
N ASN A 179 16.57 3.55 -8.86
CA ASN A 179 18.02 3.55 -9.07
C ASN A 179 18.77 3.07 -7.83
N ARG A 180 18.36 3.50 -6.64
CA ARG A 180 19.01 3.13 -5.38
C ARG A 180 18.95 1.63 -5.10
N PHE A 181 17.82 0.98 -5.37
CA PHE A 181 17.59 -0.40 -4.95
C PHE A 181 17.68 -1.44 -6.08
N PHE A 182 17.48 -1.04 -7.34
CA PHE A 182 17.29 -1.99 -8.44
C PHE A 182 18.17 -1.73 -9.67
N LYS A 183 18.85 -0.59 -9.75
CA LYS A 183 19.83 -0.32 -10.81
C LYS A 183 21.24 -0.59 -10.27
N LYS A 184 21.83 -1.69 -10.73
CA LYS A 184 23.25 -2.02 -10.48
C LYS A 184 24.14 -1.22 -11.44
#